data_AF-A0A9E1S5G2-F1
#
_entry.id   AF-A0A9E1S5G2-F1
#
_cell.length_a   1.000
_cell.length_b   1.000
_cell.length_c   1.000
_cell.angle_alpha   90.00
_cell.angle_beta   90.00
_cell.angle_gamma   90.00
#
_symmetry.space_group_name_H-M   'P 1'
#
loop_
_entity.id
_entity.type
_entity.pdbx_description
1 polymer ?
#
loop_
_entity_poly.entity_id
_entity_poly.type
_entity_poly.pdbx_seq_one_letter_code
_entity_poly.pdbx_strand_id
1 'polypeptide(L)'
;MNTLRIFSTTLFISFAFLLTVMVGSASAATWTEVEMGTAQSLRGITGVGDQMVSVGNTGNLMYSTDSGLTWSLVDNFSNVWWLDAAVDTDGNFVAIGESGGYVESLDGGMTWDSISLGSSSRLNGVDFSDSYGYIVGEGGVGFSYSVNTSTWSSSTTNVTNNINAVYDQGDGTAWAVTDGGKLLYISSGGASWSETATISSTNLTGVAFVSATDGWVVGENGEFLATTSTGADWESVTVDGLLYQDLFDVQVSGDSIVVVGDGIVILSTDGGTTWETTDYSDEQFVFHAAFIADDGTISIAGTKFDVFSLVYQYQQEEVVEEEVEEEEEIVEEVVEEEDEPLEAEESNLIKLACAEDAGVNDACRAVYYYANDHKRHAFPNERIFLTWFDDFDDVIEVSGDFMSDISLGKNVTYHPGAKMVKFQTVPTVYAVSAVGELRAIASEDVASDLYGSDWNQQIDDIPDVFFGNYSFGDAIESSSDFDVSAEEAAVASLDENF
;
A
#
# COMPACT_ATOMS: atom_id res chain seq x y z
N MET A 1 -82.89 -38.41 -28.07
CA MET A 1 -82.21 -37.09 -28.21
C MET A 1 -80.98 -37.09 -27.34
N ASN A 2 -79.75 -36.79 -27.74
CA ASN A 2 -79.02 -36.68 -29.01
C ASN A 2 -77.53 -36.79 -28.56
N THR A 3 -76.77 -37.80 -29.04
CA THR A 3 -75.57 -37.67 -29.90
C THR A 3 -74.50 -36.68 -29.41
N LEU A 4 -73.19 -36.97 -29.35
CA LEU A 4 -72.35 -37.61 -30.37
C LEU A 4 -70.94 -37.90 -29.80
N ARG A 5 -70.21 -38.83 -30.44
CA ARG A 5 -68.79 -39.15 -30.20
C ARG A 5 -67.84 -38.16 -30.94
N ILE A 6 -66.77 -37.79 -30.23
CA ILE A 6 -65.34 -37.62 -30.59
C ILE A 6 -64.98 -37.04 -31.97
N PHE A 7 -64.20 -35.95 -31.97
CA PHE A 7 -63.02 -35.78 -32.83
C PHE A 7 -61.88 -35.07 -32.09
N SER A 8 -60.67 -35.52 -32.42
CA SER A 8 -59.36 -35.15 -31.89
C SER A 8 -58.94 -33.73 -32.28
N THR A 9 -58.30 -33.02 -31.35
CA THR A 9 -57.36 -31.92 -31.68
C THR A 9 -56.33 -31.83 -30.56
N THR A 10 -55.10 -32.20 -30.86
CA THR A 10 -53.94 -32.08 -29.98
C THR A 10 -53.53 -30.62 -29.91
N LEU A 11 -53.51 -30.02 -28.72
CA LEU A 11 -52.91 -28.71 -28.46
C LEU A 11 -51.76 -28.90 -27.45
N PHE A 12 -50.59 -28.41 -27.82
CA PHE A 12 -49.34 -28.43 -27.06
C PHE A 12 -49.43 -27.54 -25.81
N ILE A 13 -48.91 -28.02 -24.67
CA ILE A 13 -48.28 -27.17 -23.66
C ILE A 13 -46.95 -27.83 -23.33
N SER A 14 -45.88 -27.34 -23.96
CA SER A 14 -44.50 -27.63 -23.58
C SER A 14 -44.16 -26.74 -22.39
N PHE A 15 -44.02 -27.31 -21.20
CA PHE A 15 -43.40 -26.63 -20.07
C PHE A 15 -41.89 -26.70 -20.29
N ALA A 16 -41.29 -25.62 -20.80
CA ALA A 16 -39.86 -25.43 -20.74
C ALA A 16 -39.51 -25.07 -19.29
N PHE A 17 -38.86 -25.99 -18.57
CA PHE A 17 -38.14 -25.66 -17.35
C PHE A 17 -36.85 -24.98 -17.79
N LEU A 18 -36.78 -23.65 -17.66
CA LEU A 18 -35.52 -22.95 -17.76
C LEU A 18 -34.76 -23.27 -16.46
N LEU A 19 -33.73 -24.11 -16.57
CA LEU A 19 -32.76 -24.31 -15.51
C LEU A 19 -31.79 -23.13 -15.61
N THR A 20 -32.05 -22.05 -14.88
CA THR A 20 -31.05 -20.99 -14.70
C THR A 20 -29.96 -21.56 -13.81
N VAL A 21 -28.82 -21.89 -14.40
CA VAL A 21 -27.59 -22.11 -13.65
C VAL A 21 -27.07 -20.71 -13.34
N MET A 22 -27.29 -20.22 -12.11
CA MET A 22 -26.46 -19.14 -11.60
C MET A 22 -25.07 -19.74 -11.40
N VAL A 23 -24.15 -19.45 -12.32
CA VAL A 23 -22.73 -19.49 -12.00
C VAL A 23 -22.47 -18.15 -11.33
N GLY A 24 -22.52 -18.11 -10.00
CA GLY A 24 -21.93 -17.00 -9.28
C GLY A 24 -20.44 -17.06 -9.54
N SER A 25 -19.91 -16.15 -10.36
CA SER A 25 -18.48 -15.83 -10.31
C SER A 25 -18.28 -15.11 -8.99
N ALA A 26 -17.60 -15.77 -8.04
CA ALA A 26 -17.02 -15.04 -6.92
C ALA A 26 -16.08 -13.98 -7.51
N SER A 27 -16.24 -12.72 -7.12
CA SER A 27 -15.21 -11.70 -7.28
C SER A 27 -13.91 -12.32 -6.77
N ALA A 28 -12.88 -12.39 -7.61
CA ALA A 28 -11.59 -12.88 -7.18
C ALA A 28 -10.89 -11.72 -6.49
N ALA A 29 -11.18 -11.53 -5.21
CA ALA A 29 -10.40 -10.59 -4.43
C ALA A 29 -8.96 -11.10 -4.36
N THR A 30 -8.00 -10.25 -4.74
CA THR A 30 -6.59 -10.64 -4.80
C THR A 30 -5.76 -9.75 -3.89
N TRP A 31 -4.88 -10.39 -3.13
CA TRP A 31 -3.83 -9.72 -2.38
C TRP A 31 -2.67 -9.42 -3.32
N THR A 32 -2.35 -8.14 -3.51
CA THR A 32 -1.21 -7.72 -4.35
C THR A 32 -0.02 -7.38 -3.46
N GLU A 33 1.14 -7.99 -3.75
CA GLU A 33 2.40 -7.75 -3.05
C GLU A 33 3.02 -6.42 -3.50
N VAL A 34 3.35 -5.55 -2.55
CA VAL A 34 4.09 -4.30 -2.78
C VAL A 34 5.51 -4.45 -2.22
N GLU A 35 6.51 -4.20 -3.06
CA GLU A 35 7.92 -4.27 -2.67
C GLU A 35 8.30 -3.04 -1.83
N MET A 36 8.74 -3.28 -0.59
CA MET A 36 9.05 -2.23 0.38
C MET A 36 10.51 -1.73 0.29
N GLY A 37 11.36 -2.31 -0.55
CA GLY A 37 12.77 -1.93 -0.67
C GLY A 37 13.63 -2.18 0.58
N THR A 38 13.13 -2.99 1.52
CA THR A 38 13.82 -3.32 2.78
C THR A 38 13.68 -4.78 3.17
N ALA A 39 14.64 -5.23 3.98
CA ALA A 39 14.79 -6.61 4.42
C ALA A 39 14.40 -6.84 5.88
N GLN A 40 13.92 -5.80 6.57
CA GLN A 40 13.65 -5.85 8.01
C GLN A 40 12.18 -6.11 8.31
N SER A 41 11.91 -7.02 9.23
CA SER A 41 10.52 -7.35 9.57
C SER A 41 9.68 -6.12 9.95
N LEU A 42 8.55 -5.95 9.27
CA LEU A 42 7.55 -4.94 9.60
C LEU A 42 6.64 -5.46 10.72
N ARG A 43 6.33 -4.56 11.65
CA ARG A 43 5.64 -4.84 12.91
C ARG A 43 4.35 -4.04 13.07
N GLY A 44 4.29 -2.84 12.51
CA GLY A 44 3.10 -1.99 12.51
C GLY A 44 2.86 -1.37 11.13
N ILE A 45 1.61 -1.06 10.84
CA ILE A 45 1.19 -0.30 9.65
C ILE A 45 -0.05 0.52 9.99
N THR A 46 -0.10 1.77 9.53
CA THR A 46 -1.26 2.65 9.72
C THR A 46 -1.27 3.72 8.64
N GLY A 47 -2.37 4.45 8.50
CA GLY A 47 -2.51 5.49 7.47
C GLY A 47 -3.65 6.47 7.74
N VAL A 48 -3.60 7.61 7.06
CA VAL A 48 -4.65 8.63 7.03
C VAL A 48 -4.65 9.31 5.66
N GLY A 49 -5.80 9.29 4.98
CA GLY A 49 -5.88 9.67 3.57
C GLY A 49 -4.89 8.86 2.72
N ASP A 50 -4.12 9.53 1.87
CA ASP A 50 -3.11 8.89 1.01
C ASP A 50 -1.77 8.65 1.70
N GLN A 51 -1.61 9.07 2.95
CA GLN A 51 -0.37 8.92 3.70
C GLN A 51 -0.41 7.64 4.53
N MET A 52 0.65 6.84 4.46
CA MET A 52 0.78 5.64 5.27
C MET A 52 2.18 5.53 5.87
N VAL A 53 2.29 4.88 7.02
CA VAL A 53 3.56 4.52 7.63
C VAL A 53 3.59 3.04 7.97
N SER A 54 4.76 2.43 7.85
CA SER A 54 5.02 1.10 8.37
C SER A 54 6.32 1.10 9.14
N VAL A 55 6.33 0.39 10.26
CA VAL A 55 7.42 0.43 11.24
C VAL A 55 7.88 -0.98 11.55
N GLY A 56 9.14 -1.15 11.92
CA GLY A 56 9.67 -2.49 12.16
C GLY A 56 11.04 -2.57 12.81
N ASN A 57 11.65 -3.74 12.66
CA ASN A 57 12.92 -4.07 13.28
C ASN A 57 14.06 -3.19 12.75
N THR A 58 15.11 -3.05 13.57
CA THR A 58 16.39 -2.42 13.18
C THR A 58 16.23 -0.96 12.71
N GLY A 59 15.32 -0.21 13.35
CA GLY A 59 15.07 1.20 13.04
C GLY A 59 14.22 1.43 11.80
N ASN A 60 13.59 0.39 11.25
CA ASN A 60 12.80 0.50 10.04
C ASN A 60 11.57 1.38 10.27
N LEU A 61 11.54 2.52 9.58
CA LEU A 61 10.41 3.43 9.45
C LEU A 61 10.27 3.72 7.97
N MET A 62 9.12 3.39 7.42
CA MET A 62 8.78 3.60 6.02
C MET A 62 7.57 4.51 5.94
N TYR A 63 7.49 5.31 4.89
CA TYR A 63 6.32 6.11 4.58
C TYR A 63 5.91 5.96 3.12
N SER A 64 4.64 6.15 2.87
CA SER A 64 4.01 6.23 1.55
C SER A 64 3.16 7.50 1.50
N THR A 65 3.06 8.10 0.31
CA THR A 65 2.22 9.28 0.04
C THR A 65 1.21 9.00 -1.08
N ASP A 66 1.03 7.74 -1.44
CA ASP A 66 0.21 7.26 -2.55
C ASP A 66 -0.57 6.00 -2.12
N SER A 67 -1.11 6.04 -0.91
CA SER A 67 -1.98 4.99 -0.36
C SER A 67 -1.32 3.61 -0.34
N GLY A 68 -0.02 3.55 -0.07
CA GLY A 68 0.74 2.31 0.07
C GLY A 68 1.19 1.68 -1.24
N LEU A 69 1.03 2.37 -2.38
CA LEU A 69 1.50 1.90 -3.69
C LEU A 69 3.04 1.94 -3.79
N THR A 70 3.68 2.97 -3.24
CA THR A 70 5.13 3.08 -3.14
C THR A 70 5.58 3.48 -1.75
N TRP A 71 6.77 3.01 -1.35
CA TRP A 71 7.29 3.20 0.00
C TRP A 71 8.73 3.72 -0.01
N SER A 72 9.01 4.65 0.90
CA SER A 72 10.34 5.24 1.10
C SER A 72 10.81 4.99 2.52
N LEU A 73 12.09 4.61 2.67
CA LEU A 73 12.73 4.42 3.97
C LEU A 73 13.15 5.78 4.55
N VAL A 74 12.92 5.97 5.85
CA VAL A 74 13.46 7.09 6.61
C VAL A 74 14.92 6.81 6.96
N ASP A 75 15.84 7.55 6.35
CA ASP A 75 17.27 7.37 6.55
C ASP A 75 17.79 7.88 7.90
N ASN A 76 18.85 7.24 8.40
CA ASN A 76 19.63 7.67 9.57
C ASN A 76 18.84 7.82 10.89
N PHE A 77 17.73 7.10 11.03
CA PHE A 77 16.98 7.07 12.29
C PHE A 77 17.55 6.05 13.29
N SER A 78 17.14 6.14 14.56
CA SER A 78 17.70 5.29 15.62
C SER A 78 17.46 3.80 15.35
N ASN A 79 18.44 2.96 15.65
CA ASN A 79 18.38 1.50 15.47
C ASN A 79 17.54 0.80 16.57
N VAL A 80 16.33 1.29 16.80
CA VAL A 80 15.33 0.79 17.75
C VAL A 80 14.38 -0.14 17.02
N TRP A 81 13.90 -1.19 17.68
CA TRP A 81 12.81 -1.99 17.12
C TRP A 81 11.50 -1.28 17.40
N TRP A 82 10.87 -0.79 16.33
CA TRP A 82 9.53 -0.22 16.36
C TRP A 82 8.53 -1.36 16.26
N LEU A 83 7.53 -1.32 17.11
CA LEU A 83 6.63 -2.45 17.37
C LEU A 83 5.21 -2.16 16.93
N ASP A 84 4.81 -0.89 16.95
CA ASP A 84 3.47 -0.47 16.57
C ASP A 84 3.45 1.01 16.19
N ALA A 85 2.45 1.42 15.41
CA ALA A 85 2.26 2.78 14.95
C ALA A 85 0.78 3.14 14.86
N ALA A 86 0.45 4.40 15.13
CA ALA A 86 -0.91 4.92 15.08
C ALA A 86 -0.95 6.34 14.49
N VAL A 87 -2.14 6.79 14.14
CA VAL A 87 -2.42 8.19 13.79
C VAL A 87 -2.94 8.90 15.03
N ASP A 88 -2.34 10.02 15.40
CA ASP A 88 -2.76 10.81 16.55
C ASP A 88 -4.04 11.64 16.29
N THR A 89 -4.46 12.41 17.30
CA THR A 89 -5.68 13.24 17.22
C THR A 89 -5.65 14.35 16.18
N ASP A 90 -4.47 14.72 15.71
CA ASP A 90 -4.24 15.80 14.76
C ASP A 90 -3.90 15.27 13.35
N GLY A 91 -3.92 13.95 13.14
CA GLY A 91 -3.58 13.30 11.87
C GLY A 91 -2.08 13.10 11.66
N ASN A 92 -1.28 13.22 12.71
CA ASN A 92 0.16 12.96 12.68
C ASN A 92 0.44 11.48 12.96
N PHE A 93 1.62 11.00 12.58
CA PHE A 93 1.99 9.62 12.86
C PHE A 93 2.79 9.51 14.14
N VAL A 94 2.51 8.47 14.92
CA VAL A 94 3.33 8.07 16.08
C VAL A 94 3.83 6.66 15.90
N ALA A 95 5.02 6.37 16.42
CA ALA A 95 5.55 5.01 16.50
C ALA A 95 6.13 4.75 17.89
N ILE A 96 5.92 3.53 18.37
CA ILE A 96 6.39 3.06 19.67
C ILE A 96 7.30 1.84 19.53
N GLY A 97 8.17 1.62 20.51
CA GLY A 97 9.10 0.50 20.43
C GLY A 97 9.89 0.20 21.69
N GLU A 98 11.01 -0.48 21.49
CA GLU A 98 11.91 -0.86 22.56
C GLU A 98 12.52 0.33 23.31
N SER A 99 13.01 0.08 24.52
CA SER A 99 13.70 1.08 25.37
C SER A 99 12.86 2.33 25.68
N GLY A 100 11.53 2.21 25.67
CA GLY A 100 10.61 3.34 25.88
C GLY A 100 10.58 4.31 24.70
N GLY A 101 10.97 3.85 23.51
CA GLY A 101 10.96 4.65 22.29
C GLY A 101 9.54 5.08 21.95
N TYR A 102 9.35 6.39 21.85
CA TYR A 102 8.16 7.03 21.31
C TYR A 102 8.65 8.16 20.39
N VAL A 103 8.16 8.17 19.17
CA VAL A 103 8.51 9.13 18.13
C VAL A 103 7.26 9.62 17.42
N GLU A 104 7.30 10.85 16.93
CA GLU A 104 6.18 11.52 16.29
C GLU A 104 6.63 12.18 14.99
N SER A 105 5.80 12.12 13.96
CA SER A 105 6.02 12.73 12.65
C SER A 105 4.87 13.64 12.28
N LEU A 106 5.19 14.92 12.06
CA LEU A 106 4.25 15.98 11.69
C LEU A 106 4.18 16.23 10.18
N ASP A 107 4.89 15.42 9.39
CA ASP A 107 5.08 15.59 7.95
C ASP A 107 4.82 14.29 7.18
N GLY A 108 3.86 13.49 7.66
CA GLY A 108 3.42 12.29 6.92
C GLY A 108 4.41 11.14 6.95
N GLY A 109 5.21 11.01 8.02
CA GLY A 109 6.18 9.93 8.20
C GLY A 109 7.56 10.22 7.60
N MET A 110 7.78 11.39 7.01
CA MET A 110 9.06 11.76 6.36
C MET A 110 10.16 12.04 7.39
N THR A 111 9.84 12.74 8.47
CA THR A 111 10.76 13.01 9.58
C THR A 111 10.11 12.72 10.93
N TRP A 112 10.93 12.33 11.89
CA TRP A 112 10.46 11.85 13.19
C TRP A 112 11.25 12.49 14.33
N ASP A 113 10.53 12.99 15.34
CA ASP A 113 11.10 13.54 16.55
C ASP A 113 10.88 12.58 17.72
N SER A 114 11.94 12.31 18.50
CA SER A 114 11.83 11.46 19.70
C SER A 114 11.35 12.27 20.90
N ILE A 115 10.26 11.80 21.51
CA ILE A 115 9.65 12.41 22.68
C ILE A 115 9.74 11.41 23.85
N SER A 116 10.27 11.87 24.98
CA SER A 116 10.43 11.01 26.15
C SER A 116 9.14 10.92 26.97
N LEU A 117 8.63 9.70 27.12
CA LEU A 117 7.52 9.38 28.04
C LEU A 117 7.99 9.15 29.49
N GLY A 118 9.30 9.28 29.77
CA GLY A 118 9.85 9.06 31.12
C GLY A 118 9.92 7.59 31.56
N SER A 119 9.76 6.64 30.64
CA SER A 119 9.95 5.21 30.85
C SER A 119 11.03 4.67 29.90
N SER A 120 11.65 3.56 30.28
CA SER A 120 12.57 2.80 29.42
C SER A 120 12.05 1.39 29.12
N SER A 121 10.84 1.04 29.56
CA SER A 121 10.22 -0.25 29.26
C SER A 121 9.85 -0.31 27.77
N ARG A 122 9.92 -1.50 27.18
CA ARG A 122 9.42 -1.74 25.83
C ARG A 122 7.91 -1.43 25.76
N LEU A 123 7.50 -0.70 24.73
CA LEU A 123 6.11 -0.36 24.44
C LEU A 123 5.62 -1.28 23.32
N ASN A 124 4.47 -1.91 23.48
CA ASN A 124 4.01 -2.99 22.59
C ASN A 124 2.82 -2.59 21.73
N GLY A 125 1.88 -1.80 22.25
CA GLY A 125 0.68 -1.38 21.54
C GLY A 125 0.35 0.09 21.77
N VAL A 126 -0.11 0.77 20.72
CA VAL A 126 -0.58 2.14 20.73
C VAL A 126 -1.88 2.24 19.95
N ASP A 127 -2.85 2.98 20.49
CA ASP A 127 -4.09 3.27 19.76
C ASP A 127 -4.62 4.66 20.12
N PHE A 128 -5.34 5.27 19.18
CA PHE A 128 -5.86 6.63 19.25
C PHE A 128 -7.28 6.72 18.70
N SER A 129 -8.03 7.68 19.26
CA SER A 129 -9.28 8.20 18.73
C SER A 129 -9.18 9.71 18.59
N ASP A 130 -10.26 10.38 18.16
CA ASP A 130 -10.35 11.84 18.06
C ASP A 130 -10.00 12.63 19.34
N SER A 131 -10.01 11.99 20.53
CA SER A 131 -9.87 12.70 21.81
C SER A 131 -8.94 12.05 22.82
N TYR A 132 -8.57 10.79 22.60
CA TYR A 132 -7.80 9.98 23.54
C TYR A 132 -6.76 9.14 22.81
N GLY A 133 -5.77 8.70 23.56
CA GLY A 133 -4.78 7.75 23.07
C GLY A 133 -4.22 6.94 24.23
N TYR A 134 -3.83 5.70 23.95
CA TYR A 134 -3.31 4.78 24.95
C TYR A 134 -2.07 4.09 24.42
N ILE A 135 -1.07 3.97 25.29
CA ILE A 135 0.12 3.15 25.02
C ILE A 135 0.23 2.13 26.14
N VAL A 136 0.55 0.89 25.78
CA VAL A 136 0.75 -0.22 26.71
C VAL A 136 2.03 -0.98 26.40
N GLY A 137 2.59 -1.70 27.37
CA GLY A 137 3.85 -2.43 27.14
C GLY A 137 4.30 -3.36 28.25
N GLU A 138 5.61 -3.59 28.26
CA GLU A 138 6.30 -4.56 29.11
C GLU A 138 6.11 -4.28 30.61
N GLY A 139 5.88 -5.34 31.38
CA GLY A 139 5.75 -5.26 32.83
C GLY A 139 4.55 -4.44 33.31
N GLY A 140 3.52 -4.31 32.47
CA GLY A 140 2.32 -3.53 32.78
C GLY A 140 2.54 -2.03 32.68
N VAL A 141 3.48 -1.54 31.87
CA VAL A 141 3.56 -0.10 31.59
C VAL A 141 2.32 0.34 30.81
N GLY A 142 1.79 1.51 31.18
CA GLY A 142 0.67 2.14 30.49
C GLY A 142 0.79 3.67 30.50
N PHE A 143 0.33 4.30 29.42
CA PHE A 143 0.17 5.74 29.30
C PHE A 143 -1.20 6.07 28.73
N SER A 144 -1.72 7.23 29.09
CA SER A 144 -2.97 7.78 28.58
C SER A 144 -2.78 9.23 28.16
N TYR A 145 -3.25 9.53 26.95
CA TYR A 145 -3.31 10.85 26.35
C TYR A 145 -4.76 11.39 26.40
N SER A 146 -4.90 12.71 26.51
CA SER A 146 -6.18 13.38 26.30
C SER A 146 -5.97 14.74 25.64
N VAL A 147 -6.74 15.01 24.59
CA VAL A 147 -6.74 16.30 23.87
C VAL A 147 -7.00 17.50 24.80
N ASN A 148 -7.72 17.30 25.90
CA ASN A 148 -7.98 18.36 26.89
C ASN A 148 -6.70 18.84 27.59
N THR A 149 -5.70 17.97 27.71
CA THR A 149 -4.42 18.26 28.34
C THR A 149 -3.28 18.39 27.34
N SER A 150 -3.45 17.81 26.13
CA SER A 150 -2.41 17.68 25.10
C SER A 150 -1.11 17.09 25.66
N THR A 151 -1.22 16.14 26.59
CA THR A 151 -0.06 15.50 27.24
C THR A 151 -0.33 14.03 27.55
N TRP A 152 0.72 13.23 27.43
CA TRP A 152 0.77 11.88 27.99
C TRP A 152 0.89 11.90 29.51
N SER A 153 0.20 10.97 30.16
CA SER A 153 0.32 10.71 31.60
C SER A 153 0.50 9.22 31.86
N SER A 154 1.32 8.86 32.85
CA SER A 154 1.50 7.45 33.22
C SER A 154 0.22 6.90 33.86
N SER A 155 -0.24 5.76 33.36
CA SER A 155 -1.38 5.03 33.89
C SER A 155 -0.90 3.82 34.68
N THR A 156 -1.42 3.62 35.88
CA THR A 156 -1.00 2.47 36.71
C THR A 156 -1.74 1.21 36.28
N THR A 157 -1.05 0.09 36.15
CA THR A 157 -1.68 -1.22 35.95
C THR A 157 -1.55 -2.04 37.23
N ASN A 158 -2.54 -2.89 37.48
CA ASN A 158 -2.50 -3.84 38.60
C ASN A 158 -1.93 -5.21 38.20
N VAL A 159 -1.39 -5.32 36.98
CA VAL A 159 -0.79 -6.54 36.44
C VAL A 159 0.70 -6.32 36.21
N THR A 160 1.47 -7.39 36.27
CA THR A 160 2.90 -7.39 35.92
C THR A 160 3.18 -8.12 34.61
N ASN A 161 2.13 -8.63 33.96
CA ASN A 161 2.19 -9.24 32.64
C ASN A 161 2.56 -8.17 31.60
N ASN A 162 3.17 -8.59 30.50
CA ASN A 162 3.29 -7.70 29.34
C ASN A 162 1.90 -7.48 28.77
N ILE A 163 1.58 -6.23 28.48
CA ILE A 163 0.37 -5.88 27.77
C ILE A 163 0.77 -5.76 26.30
N ASN A 164 0.05 -6.47 25.43
CA ASN A 164 0.48 -6.74 24.06
C ASN A 164 -0.22 -5.84 23.04
N ALA A 165 -1.51 -5.60 23.21
CA ALA A 165 -2.29 -4.67 22.38
C ALA A 165 -3.30 -3.89 23.22
N VAL A 166 -3.72 -2.76 22.66
CA VAL A 166 -4.71 -1.84 23.24
C VAL A 166 -5.68 -1.40 22.15
N TYR A 167 -6.94 -1.18 22.52
CA TYR A 167 -7.97 -0.63 21.67
C TYR A 167 -8.72 0.47 22.42
N ASP A 168 -8.69 1.69 21.89
CA ASP A 168 -9.42 2.86 22.36
C ASP A 168 -10.86 2.85 21.83
N GLN A 169 -11.83 3.08 22.71
CA GLN A 169 -13.25 3.18 22.35
C GLN A 169 -13.68 4.62 22.02
N GLY A 170 -12.78 5.60 22.13
CA GLY A 170 -13.05 7.00 21.76
C GLY A 170 -13.81 7.83 22.79
N ASP A 171 -14.34 7.21 23.84
CA ASP A 171 -15.03 7.88 24.96
C ASP A 171 -14.14 8.02 26.21
N GLY A 172 -12.84 7.80 26.04
CA GLY A 172 -11.84 7.76 27.10
C GLY A 172 -11.78 6.41 27.82
N THR A 173 -12.45 5.38 27.31
CA THR A 173 -12.31 4.01 27.78
C THR A 173 -11.51 3.19 26.77
N ALA A 174 -10.80 2.17 27.24
CA ALA A 174 -10.02 1.31 26.36
C ALA A 174 -9.92 -0.12 26.91
N TRP A 175 -9.71 -1.07 26.01
CA TRP A 175 -9.44 -2.47 26.30
C TRP A 175 -7.98 -2.79 26.02
N ALA A 176 -7.40 -3.72 26.77
CA ALA A 176 -6.06 -4.21 26.48
C ALA A 176 -5.93 -5.69 26.82
N VAL A 177 -5.05 -6.38 26.10
CA VAL A 177 -4.82 -7.83 26.26
C VAL A 177 -3.38 -8.11 26.64
N THR A 178 -3.14 -9.22 27.35
CA THR A 178 -1.83 -9.50 27.95
C THR A 178 -1.31 -10.90 27.66
N ASP A 179 -0.03 -11.09 27.97
CA ASP A 179 0.53 -12.42 28.22
C ASP A 179 -0.29 -13.15 29.29
N GLY A 180 -0.57 -14.43 29.09
CA GLY A 180 -1.40 -15.24 29.98
C GLY A 180 -2.90 -14.93 29.92
N GLY A 181 -3.37 -14.33 28.83
CA GLY A 181 -4.78 -14.35 28.44
C GLY A 181 -5.70 -13.44 29.23
N LYS A 182 -5.16 -12.38 29.85
CA LYS A 182 -5.97 -11.43 30.63
C LYS A 182 -6.52 -10.33 29.75
N LEU A 183 -7.73 -9.90 30.10
CA LEU A 183 -8.38 -8.73 29.56
C LEU A 183 -8.34 -7.61 30.62
N LEU A 184 -7.84 -6.46 30.21
CA LEU A 184 -7.79 -5.24 31.01
C LEU A 184 -8.75 -4.21 30.44
N TYR A 185 -9.25 -3.36 31.32
CA TYR A 185 -10.11 -2.24 30.97
C TYR A 185 -9.69 -0.99 31.74
N ILE A 186 -9.76 0.15 31.07
CA ILE A 186 -9.63 1.48 31.67
C ILE A 186 -10.91 2.28 31.42
N SER A 187 -11.43 2.92 32.46
CA SER A 187 -12.63 3.74 32.39
C SER A 187 -12.32 5.17 31.90
N SER A 188 -13.34 5.92 31.41
CA SER A 188 -13.22 7.31 30.96
C SER A 188 -12.42 8.20 31.93
N GLY A 189 -11.28 8.71 31.47
CA GLY A 189 -10.36 9.55 32.27
C GLY A 189 -9.64 8.80 33.39
N GLY A 190 -9.57 7.47 33.28
CA GLY A 190 -8.99 6.59 34.27
C GLY A 190 -7.49 6.79 34.44
N ALA A 191 -7.03 6.85 35.68
CA ALA A 191 -5.60 6.82 36.02
C ALA A 191 -5.06 5.38 36.11
N SER A 192 -5.91 4.36 35.96
CA SER A 192 -5.56 2.99 36.24
C SER A 192 -6.31 1.95 35.42
N TRP A 193 -5.58 0.93 34.96
CA TRP A 193 -6.12 -0.27 34.33
C TRP A 193 -6.56 -1.31 35.37
N SER A 194 -7.69 -1.96 35.11
CA SER A 194 -8.20 -3.07 35.91
C SER A 194 -8.31 -4.34 35.08
N GLU A 195 -7.84 -5.46 35.61
CA GLU A 195 -8.15 -6.78 35.07
C GLU A 195 -9.65 -7.06 35.26
N THR A 196 -10.34 -7.34 34.15
CA THR A 196 -11.77 -7.66 34.14
C THR A 196 -11.99 -9.17 34.12
N ALA A 197 -11.15 -9.90 33.38
CA ALA A 197 -11.22 -11.35 33.23
C ALA A 197 -9.87 -11.95 32.80
N THR A 198 -9.73 -13.27 32.96
CA THR A 198 -8.76 -14.09 32.23
C THR A 198 -9.57 -14.97 31.28
N ILE A 199 -9.47 -14.71 29.97
CA ILE A 199 -10.36 -15.26 28.94
C ILE A 199 -9.70 -16.35 28.09
N SER A 200 -8.36 -16.42 28.11
CA SER A 200 -7.59 -17.52 27.52
C SER A 200 -6.49 -18.01 28.46
N SER A 201 -5.93 -19.17 28.15
CA SER A 201 -4.70 -19.70 28.77
C SER A 201 -3.44 -19.43 27.94
N THR A 202 -3.58 -18.93 26.71
CA THR A 202 -2.46 -18.52 25.84
C THR A 202 -2.21 -17.01 25.96
N ASN A 203 -1.15 -16.51 25.32
CA ASN A 203 -0.96 -15.08 25.20
C ASN A 203 -1.92 -14.53 24.15
N LEU A 204 -2.50 -13.38 24.46
CA LEU A 204 -3.34 -12.63 23.55
C LEU A 204 -2.52 -11.48 22.96
N THR A 205 -2.69 -11.24 21.67
CA THR A 205 -1.79 -10.41 20.86
C THR A 205 -2.54 -9.25 20.20
N GLY A 206 -3.82 -9.41 19.87
CA GLY A 206 -4.64 -8.38 19.26
C GLY A 206 -6.03 -8.25 19.91
N VAL A 207 -6.59 -7.05 19.86
CA VAL A 207 -7.94 -6.75 20.35
C VAL A 207 -8.54 -5.63 19.51
N ALA A 208 -9.78 -5.79 19.07
CA ALA A 208 -10.51 -4.74 18.35
C ALA A 208 -12.02 -4.87 18.58
N PHE A 209 -12.73 -3.75 18.53
CA PHE A 209 -14.19 -3.72 18.61
C PHE A 209 -14.77 -2.95 17.43
N VAL A 210 -15.96 -3.34 16.98
CA VAL A 210 -16.77 -2.56 16.01
C VAL A 210 -17.79 -1.67 16.72
N SER A 211 -18.14 -2.06 17.94
CA SER A 211 -19.13 -1.38 18.76
C SER A 211 -18.79 -1.53 20.24
N ALA A 212 -19.51 -0.82 21.11
CA ALA A 212 -19.34 -0.98 22.56
C ALA A 212 -19.66 -2.40 23.07
N THR A 213 -20.30 -3.25 22.27
CA THR A 213 -20.69 -4.62 22.67
C THR A 213 -19.94 -5.70 21.91
N ASP A 214 -19.60 -5.45 20.65
CA ASP A 214 -19.15 -6.46 19.70
C ASP A 214 -17.67 -6.27 19.38
N GLY A 215 -16.89 -7.32 19.62
CA GLY A 215 -15.44 -7.26 19.47
C GLY A 215 -14.78 -8.62 19.39
N TRP A 216 -13.50 -8.59 19.05
CA TRP A 216 -12.66 -9.75 18.78
C TRP A 216 -11.32 -9.63 19.49
N VAL A 217 -10.79 -10.79 19.85
CA VAL A 217 -9.48 -10.95 20.46
C VAL A 217 -8.79 -12.13 19.79
N VAL A 218 -7.50 -11.97 19.50
CA VAL A 218 -6.67 -13.00 18.87
C VAL A 218 -5.41 -13.26 19.69
N GLY A 219 -4.78 -14.42 19.48
CA GLY A 219 -3.63 -14.84 20.26
C GLY A 219 -2.87 -16.02 19.69
N GLU A 220 -1.93 -16.51 20.50
CA GLU A 220 -1.07 -17.65 20.16
C GLU A 220 -1.87 -18.97 20.05
N ASN A 221 -1.33 -19.92 19.28
CA ASN A 221 -1.89 -21.25 19.05
C ASN A 221 -3.32 -21.24 18.47
N GLY A 222 -3.62 -20.29 17.59
CA GLY A 222 -4.92 -20.17 16.92
C GLY A 222 -6.05 -19.68 17.83
N GLU A 223 -5.73 -19.02 18.95
CA GLU A 223 -6.75 -18.45 19.82
C GLU A 223 -7.47 -17.31 19.10
N PHE A 224 -8.76 -17.49 18.82
CA PHE A 224 -9.62 -16.48 18.20
C PHE A 224 -10.96 -16.46 18.93
N LEU A 225 -11.26 -15.35 19.59
CA LEU A 225 -12.43 -15.17 20.44
C LEU A 225 -13.26 -13.97 19.97
N ALA A 226 -14.59 -14.07 20.11
CA ALA A 226 -15.53 -12.98 19.87
C ALA A 226 -16.42 -12.72 21.09
N THR A 227 -16.87 -11.48 21.25
CA THR A 227 -17.83 -11.05 22.26
C THR A 227 -18.96 -10.27 21.61
N THR A 228 -20.14 -10.31 22.24
CA THR A 228 -21.32 -9.45 21.92
C THR A 228 -21.88 -8.81 23.20
N SER A 229 -21.08 -8.80 24.28
CA SER A 229 -21.50 -8.42 25.62
C SER A 229 -20.51 -7.47 26.31
N THR A 230 -19.82 -6.62 25.54
CA THR A 230 -18.86 -5.63 26.07
C THR A 230 -17.73 -6.33 26.83
N GLY A 231 -17.22 -7.44 26.29
CA GLY A 231 -16.14 -8.21 26.87
C GLY A 231 -16.49 -8.99 28.15
N ALA A 232 -17.78 -9.08 28.51
CA ALA A 232 -18.23 -9.84 29.69
C ALA A 232 -18.13 -11.36 29.46
N ASP A 233 -18.48 -11.82 28.26
CA ASP A 233 -18.41 -13.21 27.83
C ASP A 233 -17.71 -13.30 26.48
N TRP A 234 -16.93 -14.36 26.27
CA TRP A 234 -16.15 -14.62 25.06
C TRP A 234 -16.40 -16.03 24.56
N GLU A 235 -16.60 -16.17 23.25
CA GLU A 235 -16.82 -17.44 22.58
C GLU A 235 -15.76 -17.66 21.50
N SER A 236 -15.28 -18.90 21.34
CA SER A 236 -14.30 -19.23 20.31
C SER A 236 -14.90 -19.15 18.91
N VAL A 237 -14.21 -18.43 18.03
CA VAL A 237 -14.51 -18.37 16.60
C VAL A 237 -13.89 -19.58 15.93
N THR A 238 -14.68 -20.31 15.15
CA THR A 238 -14.18 -21.45 14.36
C THR A 238 -14.00 -21.01 12.92
N VAL A 239 -12.77 -21.12 12.41
CA VAL A 239 -12.42 -20.77 11.04
C VAL A 239 -11.76 -21.96 10.38
N ASP A 240 -12.21 -22.30 9.16
CA ASP A 240 -11.60 -23.39 8.39
C ASP A 240 -10.16 -23.00 7.99
N GLY A 241 -9.20 -23.89 8.24
CA GLY A 241 -7.76 -23.66 7.97
C GLY A 241 -6.97 -23.09 9.14
N LEU A 242 -7.63 -22.51 10.15
CA LEU A 242 -6.98 -22.09 11.40
C LEU A 242 -6.79 -23.31 12.32
N LEU A 243 -5.53 -23.61 12.66
CA LEU A 243 -5.17 -24.76 13.47
C LEU A 243 -4.38 -24.34 14.71
N TYR A 244 -3.12 -23.94 14.51
CA TYR A 244 -2.16 -23.65 15.59
C TYR A 244 -1.27 -22.44 15.25
N GLN A 245 -1.60 -21.69 14.19
CA GLN A 245 -0.89 -20.48 13.79
C GLN A 245 -0.98 -19.44 14.91
N ASP A 246 0.11 -18.73 15.18
CA ASP A 246 0.01 -17.55 16.04
C ASP A 246 -0.63 -16.43 15.24
N LEU A 247 -1.67 -15.83 15.82
CA LEU A 247 -2.34 -14.64 15.27
C LEU A 247 -1.73 -13.42 15.95
N PHE A 248 -1.44 -12.36 15.20
CA PHE A 248 -0.71 -11.19 15.70
C PHE A 248 -1.57 -9.95 15.82
N ASP A 249 -2.53 -9.77 14.91
CA ASP A 249 -3.36 -8.56 14.89
C ASP A 249 -4.77 -8.84 14.37
N VAL A 250 -5.71 -8.01 14.81
CA VAL A 250 -7.11 -7.97 14.37
C VAL A 250 -7.54 -6.53 14.19
N GLN A 251 -8.05 -6.19 13.00
CA GLN A 251 -8.59 -4.87 12.68
C GLN A 251 -10.03 -4.98 12.23
N VAL A 252 -10.83 -3.96 12.56
CA VAL A 252 -12.27 -3.94 12.27
C VAL A 252 -12.69 -2.57 11.78
N SER A 253 -13.41 -2.53 10.66
CA SER A 253 -14.04 -1.32 10.13
C SER A 253 -15.37 -1.69 9.46
N GLY A 254 -16.48 -1.21 10.04
CA GLY A 254 -17.82 -1.62 9.60
C GLY A 254 -17.99 -3.15 9.68
N ASP A 255 -18.39 -3.76 8.56
CA ASP A 255 -18.56 -5.22 8.46
C ASP A 255 -17.25 -5.95 8.09
N SER A 256 -16.18 -5.22 7.80
CA SER A 256 -14.88 -5.77 7.43
C SER A 256 -14.05 -6.07 8.68
N ILE A 257 -13.59 -7.32 8.82
CA ILE A 257 -12.70 -7.78 9.88
C ILE A 257 -11.55 -8.52 9.24
N VAL A 258 -10.32 -8.08 9.51
CA VAL A 258 -9.12 -8.77 9.07
C VAL A 258 -8.33 -9.25 10.28
N VAL A 259 -7.88 -10.51 10.21
CA VAL A 259 -7.02 -11.14 11.21
C VAL A 259 -5.80 -11.70 10.48
N VAL A 260 -4.62 -11.41 11.02
CA VAL A 260 -3.35 -11.80 10.40
C VAL A 260 -2.45 -12.56 11.36
N GLY A 261 -1.64 -13.47 10.83
CA GLY A 261 -0.80 -14.34 11.63
C GLY A 261 0.33 -15.03 10.85
N ASP A 262 0.83 -16.11 11.42
CA ASP A 262 1.81 -17.02 10.81
C ASP A 262 1.27 -17.63 9.52
N GLY A 263 1.66 -17.08 8.37
CA GLY A 263 1.31 -17.57 7.05
C GLY A 263 -0.20 -17.65 6.83
N ILE A 264 -0.98 -16.80 7.48
CA ILE A 264 -2.43 -16.85 7.39
C ILE A 264 -3.03 -15.44 7.40
N VAL A 265 -4.03 -15.26 6.55
CA VAL A 265 -4.92 -14.10 6.56
C VAL A 265 -6.34 -14.62 6.62
N ILE A 266 -7.13 -14.08 7.55
CA ILE A 266 -8.54 -14.43 7.76
C ILE A 266 -9.34 -13.16 7.59
N LEU A 267 -10.29 -13.16 6.66
CA LEU A 267 -11.13 -12.03 6.32
C LEU A 267 -12.60 -12.36 6.53
N SER A 268 -13.34 -11.41 7.09
CA SER A 268 -14.81 -11.39 7.04
C SER A 268 -15.24 -10.05 6.47
N THR A 269 -16.27 -10.07 5.64
CA THR A 269 -16.92 -8.87 5.07
C THR A 269 -18.40 -8.78 5.46
N ASP A 270 -18.83 -9.61 6.42
CA ASP A 270 -20.21 -9.72 6.90
C ASP A 270 -20.32 -9.65 8.43
N GLY A 271 -19.42 -8.89 9.06
CA GLY A 271 -19.40 -8.64 10.50
C GLY A 271 -19.06 -9.88 11.32
N GLY A 272 -18.28 -10.81 10.77
CA GLY A 272 -17.81 -12.02 11.44
C GLY A 272 -18.80 -13.19 11.39
N THR A 273 -19.79 -13.13 10.49
CA THR A 273 -20.76 -14.22 10.29
C THR A 273 -20.13 -15.36 9.48
N THR A 274 -19.35 -15.02 8.47
CA THR A 274 -18.56 -15.95 7.66
C THR A 274 -17.11 -15.48 7.54
N TRP A 275 -16.22 -16.43 7.25
CA TRP A 275 -14.78 -16.22 7.24
C TRP A 275 -14.17 -16.86 5.99
N GLU A 276 -13.33 -16.10 5.30
CA GLU A 276 -12.46 -16.56 4.23
C GLU A 276 -11.01 -16.61 4.73
N THR A 277 -10.34 -17.73 4.44
CA THR A 277 -8.94 -17.93 4.83
C THR A 277 -8.06 -17.98 3.60
N THR A 278 -7.01 -17.17 3.59
CA THR A 278 -5.89 -17.30 2.66
C THR A 278 -4.68 -17.90 3.39
N ASP A 279 -4.20 -19.05 2.91
CA ASP A 279 -3.07 -19.78 3.49
C ASP A 279 -1.79 -19.50 2.70
N TYR A 280 -0.79 -19.01 3.41
CA TYR A 280 0.56 -18.65 2.94
C TYR A 280 1.65 -19.47 3.64
N SER A 281 1.29 -20.56 4.35
CA SER A 281 2.21 -21.35 5.16
C SER A 281 3.36 -21.98 4.37
N ASP A 282 3.13 -22.35 3.10
CA ASP A 282 4.15 -22.89 2.21
C ASP A 282 5.21 -21.85 1.78
N GLU A 283 4.90 -20.56 1.93
CA GLU A 283 5.75 -19.45 1.50
C GLU A 283 6.49 -18.74 2.66
N GLN A 284 6.33 -19.23 3.90
CA GLN A 284 7.00 -18.70 5.09
C GLN A 284 6.76 -17.21 5.34
N PHE A 285 5.51 -16.77 5.12
CA PHE A 285 5.09 -15.44 5.53
C PHE A 285 4.75 -15.39 7.02
N VAL A 286 4.99 -14.22 7.61
CA VAL A 286 4.49 -13.85 8.93
C VAL A 286 3.95 -12.43 8.84
N PHE A 287 2.65 -12.26 9.04
CA PHE A 287 1.98 -10.97 8.99
C PHE A 287 1.74 -10.47 10.41
N HIS A 288 2.34 -9.33 10.78
CA HIS A 288 2.32 -8.83 12.17
C HIS A 288 1.26 -7.77 12.43
N ALA A 289 0.86 -7.04 11.41
CA ALA A 289 -0.10 -5.95 11.53
C ALA A 289 -0.98 -5.88 10.29
N ALA A 290 -2.21 -5.41 10.51
CA ALA A 290 -3.15 -5.05 9.47
C ALA A 290 -3.59 -3.60 9.65
N PHE A 291 -4.14 -3.02 8.59
CA PHE A 291 -4.76 -1.71 8.59
C PHE A 291 -5.91 -1.72 7.59
N ILE A 292 -7.07 -1.17 7.98
CA ILE A 292 -8.20 -0.95 7.08
C ILE A 292 -8.36 0.55 6.92
N ALA A 293 -8.18 1.04 5.70
CA ALA A 293 -8.37 2.45 5.35
C ALA A 293 -9.87 2.81 5.30
N ASP A 294 -10.16 4.11 5.34
CA ASP A 294 -11.55 4.62 5.31
C ASP A 294 -12.33 4.22 4.05
N ASP A 295 -11.63 4.00 2.94
CA ASP A 295 -12.19 3.53 1.68
C ASP A 295 -12.43 2.01 1.63
N GLY A 296 -12.07 1.29 2.70
CA GLY A 296 -12.16 -0.16 2.81
C GLY A 296 -10.95 -0.93 2.31
N THR A 297 -9.92 -0.25 1.78
CA THR A 297 -8.66 -0.90 1.38
C THR A 297 -8.00 -1.53 2.59
N ILE A 298 -7.66 -2.82 2.50
CA ILE A 298 -6.97 -3.53 3.57
C ILE A 298 -5.50 -3.67 3.22
N SER A 299 -4.61 -3.18 4.08
CA SER A 299 -3.17 -3.37 3.97
C SER A 299 -2.68 -4.27 5.11
N ILE A 300 -1.85 -5.26 4.81
CA ILE A 300 -1.23 -6.13 5.82
C ILE A 300 0.29 -6.04 5.70
N ALA A 301 0.97 -5.86 6.83
CA ALA A 301 2.41 -5.72 6.90
C ALA A 301 3.06 -6.93 7.58
N GLY A 302 4.16 -7.40 7.00
CA GLY A 302 4.77 -8.64 7.46
C GLY A 302 6.19 -8.87 6.99
N THR A 303 6.57 -10.14 6.98
CA THR A 303 7.90 -10.60 6.58
C THR A 303 7.80 -11.91 5.81
N LYS A 304 8.60 -12.03 4.76
CA LYS A 304 8.82 -13.29 4.03
C LYS A 304 10.24 -13.79 4.28
N PHE A 305 10.39 -15.04 4.69
CA PHE A 305 11.69 -15.71 4.93
C PHE A 305 12.65 -15.01 5.92
N ASP A 306 12.16 -14.28 6.92
CA ASP A 306 12.98 -13.47 7.86
C ASP A 306 13.84 -12.35 7.20
N VAL A 307 13.70 -12.08 5.90
CA VAL A 307 14.63 -11.23 5.12
C VAL A 307 13.93 -10.27 4.14
N PHE A 308 12.62 -10.33 3.92
CA PHE A 308 11.93 -9.37 3.04
C PHE A 308 10.70 -8.78 3.73
N SER A 309 10.61 -7.45 3.71
CA SER A 309 9.49 -6.66 4.24
C SER A 309 8.42 -6.50 3.17
N LEU A 310 7.15 -6.67 3.53
CA LEU A 310 6.07 -6.68 2.54
C LEU A 310 4.83 -5.99 3.08
N VAL A 311 4.15 -5.28 2.19
CA VAL A 311 2.77 -4.86 2.37
C VAL A 311 1.94 -5.54 1.28
N TYR A 312 0.88 -6.23 1.67
CA TYR A 312 -0.14 -6.69 0.73
C TYR A 312 -1.36 -5.81 0.82
N GLN A 313 -1.92 -5.44 -0.32
CA GLN A 313 -3.18 -4.72 -0.40
C GLN A 313 -4.28 -5.61 -0.95
N TYR A 314 -5.41 -5.63 -0.26
CA TYR A 314 -6.64 -6.29 -0.70
C TYR A 314 -7.43 -5.31 -1.56
N GLN A 315 -7.68 -5.69 -2.81
CA GLN A 315 -8.67 -5.03 -3.65
C GLN A 315 -9.77 -6.01 -4.03
N GLN A 316 -11.00 -5.58 -3.82
CA GLN A 316 -12.18 -6.32 -4.25
C GLN A 316 -12.47 -5.91 -5.69
N GLU A 317 -12.38 -6.82 -6.66
CA GLU A 317 -12.84 -6.55 -8.02
C GLU A 317 -14.36 -6.34 -7.98
N GLU A 318 -14.85 -5.14 -8.32
CA GLU A 318 -16.27 -4.94 -8.60
C GLU A 318 -16.63 -5.72 -9.86
N VAL A 319 -17.40 -6.80 -9.69
CA VAL A 319 -18.07 -7.45 -10.82
C VAL A 319 -19.22 -6.51 -11.23
N VAL A 320 -19.00 -5.71 -12.26
CA VAL A 320 -20.09 -4.99 -12.92
C VAL A 320 -20.96 -6.05 -13.61
N GLU A 321 -22.08 -6.41 -12.98
CA GLU A 321 -23.11 -7.22 -13.66
C GLU A 321 -23.72 -6.35 -14.77
N GLU A 322 -23.30 -6.56 -16.02
CA GLU A 322 -24.03 -6.06 -17.18
C GLU A 322 -25.41 -6.75 -17.24
N GLU A 323 -26.44 -6.08 -16.74
CA GLU A 323 -27.82 -6.40 -17.10
C GLU A 323 -27.99 -6.14 -18.61
N VAL A 324 -27.96 -7.20 -19.42
CA VAL A 324 -28.34 -7.14 -20.83
C VAL A 324 -29.86 -7.01 -20.91
N GLU A 325 -30.39 -5.79 -20.81
CA GLU A 325 -31.74 -5.49 -21.28
C GLU A 325 -31.72 -5.40 -22.82
N GLU A 326 -32.31 -6.40 -23.48
CA GLU A 326 -32.69 -6.27 -24.90
C GLU A 326 -33.82 -5.24 -25.01
N GLU A 327 -33.48 -3.97 -25.13
CA GLU A 327 -34.43 -2.93 -25.55
C GLU A 327 -34.34 -2.69 -27.07
N GLU A 328 -35.49 -2.83 -27.74
CA GLU A 328 -35.66 -2.50 -29.16
C GLU A 328 -35.40 -1.00 -29.40
N GLU A 329 -34.49 -0.75 -30.32
CA GLU A 329 -34.12 0.53 -30.92
C GLU A 329 -35.31 1.45 -31.25
N ILE A 330 -35.36 2.63 -30.64
CA ILE A 330 -35.98 3.82 -31.23
C ILE A 330 -35.05 5.02 -31.02
N VAL A 331 -34.46 5.45 -32.13
CA VAL A 331 -33.57 6.61 -32.25
C VAL A 331 -34.37 7.91 -32.06
N GLU A 332 -33.92 8.79 -31.16
CA GLU A 332 -34.08 10.23 -31.35
C GLU A 332 -32.80 10.98 -30.95
N GLU A 333 -32.34 11.75 -31.91
CA GLU A 333 -31.08 12.45 -32.09
C GLU A 333 -30.93 13.65 -31.13
N VAL A 334 -29.87 13.67 -30.31
CA VAL A 334 -29.25 14.92 -29.82
C VAL A 334 -27.74 14.71 -29.85
N VAL A 335 -27.10 15.29 -30.87
CA VAL A 335 -25.65 15.36 -31.01
C VAL A 335 -25.17 16.52 -30.15
N GLU A 336 -24.49 16.21 -29.05
CA GLU A 336 -23.41 17.07 -28.56
C GLU A 336 -22.10 16.33 -28.87
N GLU A 337 -21.27 16.96 -29.70
CA GLU A 337 -19.93 16.46 -30.04
C GLU A 337 -19.04 16.61 -28.82
N GLU A 338 -18.81 15.53 -28.08
CA GLU A 338 -17.59 15.36 -27.30
C GLU A 338 -16.68 14.42 -28.10
N ASP A 339 -15.48 14.89 -28.41
CA ASP A 339 -14.46 14.15 -29.14
C ASP A 339 -14.15 12.85 -28.41
N GLU A 340 -14.56 11.71 -28.99
CA GLU A 340 -14.13 10.38 -28.56
C GLU A 340 -12.58 10.32 -28.60
N PRO A 341 -11.90 9.95 -27.51
CA PRO A 341 -10.45 9.85 -27.49
C PRO A 341 -9.98 8.81 -28.51
N LEU A 342 -8.97 9.18 -29.29
CA LEU A 342 -8.43 8.35 -30.37
C LEU A 342 -7.83 7.04 -29.80
N GLU A 343 -8.10 5.91 -30.46
CA GLU A 343 -7.32 4.69 -30.23
C GLU A 343 -5.87 4.94 -30.66
N ALA A 344 -4.95 5.04 -29.70
CA ALA A 344 -3.54 5.29 -30.00
C ALA A 344 -2.89 4.07 -30.67
N GLU A 345 -2.04 4.33 -31.66
CA GLU A 345 -1.22 3.32 -32.34
C GLU A 345 0.18 3.24 -31.72
N GLU A 346 0.89 2.14 -31.98
CA GLU A 346 2.31 2.01 -31.62
C GLU A 346 3.13 3.20 -32.15
N SER A 347 4.18 3.56 -31.41
CA SER A 347 4.99 4.76 -31.62
C SER A 347 4.30 6.10 -31.32
N ASN A 348 3.08 6.10 -30.77
CA ASN A 348 2.43 7.34 -30.33
C ASN A 348 2.95 7.80 -28.96
N LEU A 349 2.99 9.13 -28.78
CA LEU A 349 3.14 9.75 -27.48
C LEU A 349 1.75 9.91 -26.86
N ILE A 350 1.55 9.33 -25.68
CA ILE A 350 0.23 9.25 -25.06
C ILE A 350 0.25 9.84 -23.65
N LYS A 351 -0.90 10.34 -23.22
CA LYS A 351 -1.18 10.74 -21.84
C LYS A 351 -2.66 10.56 -21.51
N LEU A 352 -3.01 10.58 -20.23
CA LEU A 352 -4.42 10.67 -19.83
C LEU A 352 -4.93 12.11 -20.01
N ALA A 353 -6.21 12.24 -20.35
CA ALA A 353 -6.91 13.51 -20.26
C ALA A 353 -6.88 14.03 -18.81
N CYS A 354 -6.56 15.31 -18.63
CA CYS A 354 -6.54 15.94 -17.31
C CYS A 354 -7.86 16.63 -17.03
N ALA A 355 -8.40 16.45 -15.82
CA ALA A 355 -9.47 17.30 -15.31
C ALA A 355 -9.02 18.78 -15.29
N GLU A 356 -9.96 19.73 -15.43
CA GLU A 356 -9.64 21.17 -15.47
C GLU A 356 -8.89 21.66 -14.21
N ASP A 357 -9.07 20.98 -13.08
CA ASP A 357 -8.45 21.27 -11.79
C ASP A 357 -7.27 20.33 -11.44
N ALA A 358 -6.84 19.47 -12.37
CA ALA A 358 -5.73 18.55 -12.17
C ALA A 358 -4.44 19.28 -11.78
N GLY A 359 -3.88 18.89 -10.64
CA GLY A 359 -2.65 19.45 -10.09
C GLY A 359 -1.43 19.28 -11.00
N VAL A 360 -0.34 19.97 -10.67
CA VAL A 360 0.92 19.88 -11.44
C VAL A 360 1.60 18.51 -11.35
N ASN A 361 1.30 17.74 -10.30
CA ASN A 361 1.84 16.39 -10.06
C ASN A 361 0.83 15.28 -10.37
N ASP A 362 -0.30 15.62 -11.00
CA ASP A 362 -1.33 14.65 -11.36
C ASP A 362 -0.77 13.61 -12.35
N ALA A 363 -1.15 12.34 -12.22
CA ALA A 363 -0.72 11.27 -13.11
C ALA A 363 -1.07 11.55 -14.58
N CYS A 364 -2.13 12.33 -14.85
CA CYS A 364 -2.48 12.77 -16.19
C CYS A 364 -1.44 13.70 -16.84
N ARG A 365 -0.51 14.26 -16.06
CA ARG A 365 0.60 15.09 -16.55
C ARG A 365 1.78 14.26 -17.04
N ALA A 366 1.84 12.97 -16.70
CA ALA A 366 2.87 12.08 -17.21
C ALA A 366 2.65 11.82 -18.71
N VAL A 367 3.75 11.88 -19.46
CA VAL A 367 3.78 11.53 -20.88
C VAL A 367 4.45 10.17 -21.01
N TYR A 368 3.88 9.32 -21.86
CA TYR A 368 4.39 7.99 -22.15
C TYR A 368 4.65 7.82 -23.65
N TYR A 369 5.62 6.99 -23.99
CA TYR A 369 5.77 6.45 -25.34
C TYR A 369 5.14 5.05 -25.38
N TYR A 370 4.19 4.82 -26.29
CA TYR A 370 3.63 3.49 -26.53
C TYR A 370 4.51 2.75 -27.53
N ALA A 371 5.33 1.83 -27.05
CA ALA A 371 6.35 1.15 -27.83
C ALA A 371 5.83 -0.13 -28.52
N ASN A 372 6.59 -0.64 -29.49
CA ASN A 372 6.30 -1.85 -30.26
C ASN A 372 6.32 -3.14 -29.40
N ASP A 373 6.78 -3.08 -28.15
CA ASP A 373 6.70 -4.17 -27.19
C ASP A 373 5.33 -4.26 -26.48
N HIS A 374 4.38 -3.43 -26.92
CA HIS A 374 3.04 -3.25 -26.35
C HIS A 374 3.05 -2.75 -24.90
N LYS A 375 4.06 -1.95 -24.55
CA LYS A 375 4.18 -1.30 -23.25
C LYS A 375 4.23 0.21 -23.37
N ARG A 376 3.89 0.87 -22.26
CA ARG A 376 4.06 2.31 -22.08
C ARG A 376 5.35 2.60 -21.31
N HIS A 377 6.20 3.45 -21.88
CA HIS A 377 7.47 3.87 -21.30
C HIS A 377 7.37 5.32 -20.85
N ALA A 378 7.48 5.58 -19.55
CA ALA A 378 7.30 6.91 -18.99
C ALA A 378 8.53 7.79 -19.23
N PHE A 379 8.32 9.06 -19.56
CA PHE A 379 9.37 10.08 -19.53
C PHE A 379 9.52 10.62 -18.10
N PRO A 380 10.65 10.39 -17.41
CA PRO A 380 10.77 10.76 -15.99
C PRO A 380 10.71 12.27 -15.73
N ASN A 381 11.05 13.08 -16.73
CA ASN A 381 10.92 14.54 -16.69
C ASN A 381 10.96 15.14 -18.11
N GLU A 382 10.55 16.41 -18.20
CA GLU A 382 10.54 17.19 -19.44
C GLU A 382 11.92 17.24 -20.13
N ARG A 383 13.03 17.28 -19.39
CA ARG A 383 14.37 17.39 -20.01
C ARG A 383 14.73 16.14 -20.83
N ILE A 384 14.36 14.96 -20.34
CA ILE A 384 14.54 13.71 -21.08
C ILE A 384 13.66 13.73 -22.33
N PHE A 385 12.39 14.11 -22.19
CA PHE A 385 11.47 14.23 -23.32
C PHE A 385 12.03 15.14 -24.42
N LEU A 386 12.54 16.32 -24.04
CA LEU A 386 13.13 17.31 -24.96
C LEU A 386 14.49 16.88 -25.57
N THR A 387 15.01 15.70 -25.21
CA THR A 387 16.15 15.10 -25.93
C THR A 387 15.72 14.21 -27.09
N TRP A 388 14.45 13.81 -27.12
CA TRP A 388 13.85 12.97 -28.16
C TRP A 388 12.93 13.75 -29.09
N PHE A 389 12.21 14.74 -28.56
CA PHE A 389 11.22 15.53 -29.29
C PHE A 389 11.45 17.02 -29.06
N ASP A 390 11.07 17.85 -30.04
CA ASP A 390 11.25 19.30 -29.95
C ASP A 390 10.22 19.97 -29.01
N ASP A 391 9.02 19.42 -28.93
CA ASP A 391 7.88 19.90 -28.13
C ASP A 391 6.85 18.78 -27.89
N PHE A 392 5.75 19.13 -27.21
CA PHE A 392 4.69 18.19 -26.82
C PHE A 392 3.52 18.15 -27.83
N ASP A 393 3.65 18.74 -29.02
CA ASP A 393 2.52 18.90 -29.96
C ASP A 393 2.03 17.55 -30.51
N ASP A 394 2.89 16.52 -30.53
CA ASP A 394 2.58 15.17 -30.98
C ASP A 394 2.00 14.26 -29.86
N VAL A 395 1.82 14.79 -28.64
CA VAL A 395 1.24 14.03 -27.53
C VAL A 395 -0.29 13.99 -27.65
N ILE A 396 -0.86 12.79 -27.75
CA ILE A 396 -2.30 12.56 -27.82
C ILE A 396 -2.87 12.11 -26.48
N GLU A 397 -4.14 12.43 -26.25
CA GLU A 397 -4.88 11.98 -25.07
C GLU A 397 -5.58 10.65 -25.36
N VAL A 398 -5.46 9.71 -24.42
CA VAL A 398 -6.07 8.38 -24.49
C VAL A 398 -6.98 8.15 -23.29
N SER A 399 -7.92 7.21 -23.41
CA SER A 399 -8.81 6.83 -22.32
C SER A 399 -8.08 6.12 -21.17
N GLY A 400 -8.68 6.15 -19.98
CA GLY A 400 -8.22 5.38 -18.83
C GLY A 400 -8.15 3.88 -19.13
N ASP A 401 -9.15 3.36 -19.85
CA ASP A 401 -9.26 1.95 -20.22
C ASP A 401 -8.07 1.53 -21.11
N PHE A 402 -7.80 2.28 -22.18
CA PHE A 402 -6.66 2.02 -23.06
C PHE A 402 -5.33 2.07 -22.28
N MET A 403 -5.20 3.04 -21.38
CA MET A 403 -4.00 3.22 -20.57
C MET A 403 -3.80 2.08 -19.56
N SER A 404 -4.88 1.46 -19.07
CA SER A 404 -4.82 0.29 -18.19
C SER A 404 -4.49 -1.02 -18.92
N ASP A 405 -4.88 -1.15 -20.19
CA ASP A 405 -4.62 -2.34 -21.00
C ASP A 405 -3.13 -2.52 -21.36
N ILE A 406 -2.36 -1.43 -21.34
CA ILE A 406 -0.94 -1.43 -21.67
C ILE A 406 -0.04 -1.41 -20.41
N SER A 407 0.79 -2.45 -20.29
CA SER A 407 1.70 -2.61 -19.13
C SER A 407 2.85 -1.59 -19.12
N LEU A 408 3.39 -1.29 -17.94
CA LEU A 408 4.55 -0.39 -17.80
C LEU A 408 5.86 -1.05 -18.26
N GLY A 409 6.62 -0.32 -19.07
CA GLY A 409 7.96 -0.67 -19.53
C GLY A 409 9.07 0.02 -18.73
N LYS A 410 10.32 -0.09 -19.17
CA LYS A 410 11.44 0.69 -18.61
C LYS A 410 11.22 2.18 -18.87
N ASN A 411 11.63 3.03 -17.94
CA ASN A 411 11.57 4.47 -18.16
C ASN A 411 12.44 4.92 -19.34
N VAL A 412 11.98 5.95 -20.05
CA VAL A 412 12.76 6.62 -21.10
C VAL A 412 14.00 7.26 -20.48
N THR A 413 15.16 7.01 -21.08
CA THR A 413 16.44 7.64 -20.73
C THR A 413 16.80 8.74 -21.71
N TYR A 414 17.78 9.58 -21.37
CA TYR A 414 18.31 10.61 -22.30
C TYR A 414 18.66 10.02 -23.65
N HIS A 415 18.36 10.74 -24.75
CA HIS A 415 18.78 10.34 -26.08
C HIS A 415 20.32 10.20 -26.12
N PRO A 416 20.86 9.05 -26.60
CA PRO A 416 22.29 8.85 -26.68
C PRO A 416 22.99 9.98 -27.45
N GLY A 417 24.11 10.44 -26.90
CA GLY A 417 24.88 11.56 -27.48
C GLY A 417 24.26 12.96 -27.37
N ALA A 418 23.00 13.12 -26.94
CA ALA A 418 22.35 14.44 -26.93
C ALA A 418 22.86 15.36 -25.80
N LYS A 419 23.10 14.78 -24.62
CA LYS A 419 23.56 15.49 -23.41
C LYS A 419 24.52 14.63 -22.59
N MET A 420 25.35 15.30 -21.80
CA MET A 420 25.99 14.67 -20.66
C MET A 420 25.10 14.78 -19.44
N VAL A 421 25.27 13.86 -18.50
CA VAL A 421 24.45 13.81 -17.29
C VAL A 421 25.31 13.60 -16.07
N LYS A 422 24.83 14.05 -14.91
CA LYS A 422 25.42 13.72 -13.61
C LYS A 422 24.31 13.53 -12.57
N PHE A 423 24.56 12.71 -11.56
CA PHE A 423 23.64 12.63 -10.42
C PHE A 423 23.96 13.71 -9.39
N GLN A 424 22.96 14.17 -8.64
CA GLN A 424 23.12 15.30 -7.73
C GLN A 424 24.09 15.01 -6.57
N THR A 425 24.21 13.75 -6.16
CA THR A 425 25.11 13.35 -5.07
C THR A 425 26.53 12.98 -5.50
N VAL A 426 26.79 12.78 -6.80
CA VAL A 426 28.13 12.42 -7.31
C VAL A 426 28.70 13.44 -8.29
N PRO A 427 29.99 13.79 -8.18
CA PRO A 427 30.60 14.78 -9.07
C PRO A 427 30.92 14.23 -10.47
N THR A 428 30.76 12.93 -10.71
CA THR A 428 31.10 12.28 -11.97
C THR A 428 30.13 12.68 -13.08
N VAL A 429 30.67 13.09 -14.23
CA VAL A 429 29.91 13.39 -15.44
C VAL A 429 29.96 12.17 -16.36
N TYR A 430 28.81 11.82 -16.93
CA TYR A 430 28.64 10.66 -17.78
C TYR A 430 28.18 11.09 -19.18
N ALA A 431 28.68 10.43 -20.20
CA ALA A 431 28.05 10.42 -21.51
C ALA A 431 26.99 9.30 -21.55
N VAL A 432 25.90 9.54 -22.28
CA VAL A 432 24.80 8.58 -22.46
C VAL A 432 25.01 7.81 -23.76
N SER A 433 25.14 6.49 -23.66
CA SER A 433 25.19 5.53 -24.76
C SER A 433 23.82 4.87 -24.97
N ALA A 434 23.67 4.15 -26.09
CA ALA A 434 22.47 3.38 -26.40
C ALA A 434 21.99 2.49 -25.24
N VAL A 435 20.66 2.33 -25.13
CA VAL A 435 19.99 1.52 -24.09
C VAL A 435 20.22 2.05 -22.67
N GLY A 436 20.46 3.36 -22.54
CA GLY A 436 20.64 4.02 -21.23
C GLY A 436 21.90 3.60 -20.48
N GLU A 437 23.00 3.29 -21.19
CA GLU A 437 24.30 3.04 -20.56
C GLU A 437 25.04 4.36 -20.29
N LEU A 438 25.44 4.59 -19.04
CA LEU A 438 26.25 5.74 -18.63
C LEU A 438 27.72 5.39 -18.61
N ARG A 439 28.51 6.15 -19.37
CA ARG A 439 29.97 5.98 -19.45
C ARG A 439 30.66 7.21 -18.86
N ALA A 440 31.41 6.99 -17.77
CA ALA A 440 32.04 8.08 -17.02
C ALA A 440 33.12 8.79 -17.86
N ILE A 441 33.11 10.12 -17.88
CA ILE A 441 34.10 10.91 -18.61
C ILE A 441 35.30 11.18 -17.69
N ALA A 442 36.49 10.73 -18.09
CA ALA A 442 37.66 10.72 -17.22
C ALA A 442 38.22 12.12 -16.86
N SER A 443 38.01 13.14 -17.70
CA SER A 443 38.50 14.50 -17.46
C SER A 443 37.78 15.58 -18.27
N GLU A 444 37.93 16.84 -17.84
CA GLU A 444 37.42 18.02 -18.56
C GLU A 444 37.99 18.14 -19.99
N ASP A 445 39.25 17.74 -20.20
CA ASP A 445 39.87 17.73 -21.53
C ASP A 445 39.15 16.75 -22.47
N VAL A 446 38.81 15.56 -21.98
CA VAL A 446 38.03 14.56 -22.74
C VAL A 446 36.61 15.07 -23.02
N ALA A 447 35.95 15.69 -22.04
CA ALA A 447 34.63 16.29 -22.22
C ALA A 447 34.65 17.40 -23.29
N SER A 448 35.67 18.26 -23.26
CA SER A 448 35.84 19.33 -24.24
C SER A 448 36.17 18.82 -25.64
N ASP A 449 36.90 17.70 -25.75
CA ASP A 449 37.20 17.07 -27.04
C ASP A 449 35.95 16.43 -27.67
N LEU A 450 35.05 15.87 -26.86
CA LEU A 450 33.82 15.21 -27.31
C LEU A 450 32.67 16.18 -27.60
N TYR A 451 32.39 17.10 -26.68
CA TYR A 451 31.21 17.97 -26.70
C TYR A 451 31.55 19.45 -26.99
N GLY A 452 32.83 19.75 -27.27
CA GLY A 452 33.31 21.09 -27.60
C GLY A 452 33.58 21.97 -26.38
N SER A 453 33.99 23.21 -26.62
CA SER A 453 34.43 24.13 -25.55
C SER A 453 33.35 24.51 -24.54
N ASP A 454 32.07 24.36 -24.90
CA ASP A 454 30.91 24.67 -24.06
C ASP A 454 30.30 23.40 -23.44
N TRP A 455 31.08 22.31 -23.33
CA TRP A 455 30.64 21.03 -22.76
C TRP A 455 29.96 21.19 -21.38
N ASN A 456 30.45 22.12 -20.55
CA ASN A 456 29.92 22.35 -19.21
C ASN A 456 28.49 22.95 -19.19
N GLN A 457 27.99 23.42 -20.33
CA GLN A 457 26.60 23.88 -20.50
C GLN A 457 25.68 22.77 -21.04
N GLN A 458 26.24 21.59 -21.32
CA GLN A 458 25.55 20.43 -21.87
C GLN A 458 25.43 19.30 -20.83
N ILE A 459 25.55 19.64 -19.55
CA ILE A 459 25.41 18.71 -18.42
C ILE A 459 24.09 18.95 -17.74
N ASP A 460 23.25 17.93 -17.71
CA ASP A 460 22.01 17.94 -16.95
C ASP A 460 22.15 17.14 -15.65
N ASP A 461 21.53 17.65 -14.58
CA ASP A 461 21.39 16.96 -13.30
C ASP A 461 20.24 15.95 -13.36
N ILE A 462 20.54 14.69 -13.04
CA ILE A 462 19.57 13.61 -12.85
C ILE A 462 19.37 13.40 -11.33
N PRO A 463 18.13 13.46 -10.81
CA PRO A 463 17.83 13.01 -9.45
C PRO A 463 18.29 11.58 -9.19
N ASP A 464 18.86 11.31 -8.02
CA ASP A 464 19.44 10.01 -7.65
C ASP A 464 18.42 8.86 -7.68
N VAL A 465 17.13 9.14 -7.53
CA VAL A 465 16.03 8.17 -7.66
C VAL A 465 15.96 7.51 -9.05
N PHE A 466 16.49 8.16 -10.10
CA PHE A 466 16.54 7.59 -11.45
C PHE A 466 17.82 6.80 -11.72
N PHE A 467 18.67 6.59 -10.72
CA PHE A 467 19.90 5.79 -10.88
C PHE A 467 19.59 4.38 -11.42
N GLY A 468 18.50 3.76 -10.96
CA GLY A 468 18.06 2.43 -11.42
C GLY A 468 17.61 2.37 -12.88
N ASN A 469 17.37 3.51 -13.54
CA ASN A 469 17.01 3.56 -14.96
C ASN A 469 18.22 3.37 -15.89
N TYR A 470 19.45 3.45 -15.35
CA TYR A 470 20.68 3.43 -16.15
C TYR A 470 21.55 2.21 -15.84
N SER A 471 22.32 1.78 -16.84
CA SER A 471 23.44 0.84 -16.65
C SER A 471 24.77 1.59 -16.69
N PHE A 472 25.87 0.97 -16.26
CA PHE A 472 27.19 1.64 -16.20
C PHE A 472 28.22 0.88 -17.03
N GLY A 473 28.78 1.58 -18.01
CA GLY A 473 29.78 1.04 -18.93
C GLY A 473 31.20 1.49 -18.59
N ASP A 474 32.14 1.07 -19.44
CA ASP A 474 33.56 1.45 -19.32
C ASP A 474 33.76 2.96 -19.47
N ALA A 475 34.64 3.52 -18.63
CA ALA A 475 34.99 4.94 -18.66
C ALA A 475 35.57 5.37 -20.03
N ILE A 476 35.32 6.62 -20.39
CA ILE A 476 35.82 7.28 -21.58
C ILE A 476 37.10 8.02 -21.20
N GLU A 477 38.23 7.41 -21.52
CA GLU A 477 39.57 7.91 -21.19
C GLU A 477 40.13 8.84 -22.28
N SER A 478 39.58 8.76 -23.50
CA SER A 478 39.98 9.55 -24.66
C SER A 478 38.82 9.73 -25.66
N SER A 479 38.94 10.72 -26.54
CA SER A 479 37.95 10.99 -27.60
C SER A 479 37.83 9.89 -28.67
N SER A 480 38.69 8.88 -28.65
CA SER A 480 38.54 7.69 -29.49
C SER A 480 37.67 6.59 -28.88
N ASP A 481 37.34 6.68 -27.59
CA ASP A 481 36.58 5.65 -26.87
C ASP A 481 35.06 5.84 -26.97
N PHE A 482 34.63 6.99 -27.51
CA PHE A 482 33.25 7.42 -27.64
C PHE A 482 33.09 8.35 -28.84
N ASP A 483 32.07 8.13 -29.67
CA ASP A 483 31.74 8.99 -30.82
C ASP A 483 30.30 9.47 -30.66
N VAL A 484 30.15 10.74 -30.26
CA VAL A 484 28.85 11.36 -29.93
C VAL A 484 27.86 11.26 -31.09
N SER A 485 28.31 11.56 -32.31
CA SER A 485 27.45 11.52 -33.49
C SER A 485 27.11 10.09 -33.91
N ALA A 486 27.99 9.13 -33.64
CA ALA A 486 27.70 7.72 -33.88
C ALA A 486 26.65 7.17 -32.90
N GLU A 487 26.72 7.55 -31.62
CA GLU A 487 25.73 7.17 -30.60
C GLU A 487 24.36 7.77 -30.91
N GLU A 488 24.32 9.07 -31.28
CA GLU A 488 23.09 9.74 -31.69
C GLU A 488 22.47 9.08 -32.94
N ALA A 489 23.30 8.70 -33.91
CA ALA A 489 22.82 8.01 -35.12
C ALA A 489 22.50 6.52 -34.92
N ALA A 490 22.97 5.91 -33.82
CA ALA A 490 22.79 4.47 -33.56
C ALA A 490 21.38 4.14 -33.07
N VAL A 491 20.64 5.13 -32.56
CA VAL A 491 19.29 4.95 -32.03
C VAL A 491 18.35 5.84 -32.84
N ALA A 492 17.75 5.26 -33.87
CA ALA A 492 16.91 6.00 -34.82
C ALA A 492 15.46 6.16 -34.33
N SER A 493 15.08 5.41 -33.30
CA SER A 493 13.76 5.47 -32.65
C SER A 493 13.86 5.06 -31.19
N LEU A 494 12.88 5.48 -30.39
CA LEU A 494 12.77 5.12 -28.97
C LEU A 494 12.71 3.61 -28.73
N ASP A 495 12.11 2.85 -29.65
CA ASP A 495 12.04 1.39 -29.58
C ASP A 495 13.41 0.69 -29.53
N GLU A 496 14.46 1.35 -30.03
CA GLU A 496 15.83 0.82 -30.02
C GLU A 496 16.58 1.14 -28.72
N ASN A 497 15.96 1.87 -27.79
CA ASN A 497 16.59 2.39 -26.57
C ASN A 497 16.16 1.67 -25.28
N PHE A 498 15.45 0.53 -25.35
CA PHE A 498 14.93 -0.21 -24.18
C PHE A 498 15.36 -1.68 -24.10
#